data_AF-A0A3M1UVH0-F1
#
_entry.id   AF-A0A3M1UVH0-F1
#
_cell.length_a   1.000
_cell.length_b   1.000
_cell.length_c   1.000
_cell.angle_alpha   90.00
_cell.angle_beta   90.00
_cell.angle_gamma   90.00
#
_symmetry.space_group_name_H-M   'P 1'
#
loop_
_entity.id
_entity.type
_entity.pdbx_description
1 polymer ?
#
loop_
_entity_poly.entity_id
_entity_poly.type
_entity_poly.pdbx_seq_one_letter_code
_entity_poly.pdbx_strand_id
1 'polypeptide(L)'
;MACRRTVSGRRRTHAAAARRFRQRLIRCAAGRANGWPDDGIEPRFAHGRWRNRLRGNETVSRGSLCLLEKCRQWPGSPTPGLALLLVERFGDWAPWLLDRSVLDAAPPFHHVPAPSPDTLQQVGACGVLFVCRPPLPALRSEFVLPLQWVPQERARSGFEPLHRRGQTVAAALGIEGYVLEPLGHVTQEAVELVCCEESSSWRSGWLALALGLLSAATGRPLTAGTLATGAWDDARGLVPVDHIPEKARLVTELGARRLLIPDRNATEVAAGAVEVVPLPCREIRFDHVIRPIAAELLVEPPADAPDNELQDHYRALRACAGSDPADAWYERRLLPLIALRLRRQWEEQGHPSPEVLVSLVSQSPPASLLAMAASAAKRIVVLHTDDAEIRQHAARLEKLIGAHPDLLAPGFELTMVPVSDNDALLQKIGQIRDGELKHVPSGQVCVDLTPGTKEMTISMFANAARPGDLGVYVRTRHQKRQPVPLTEELRVWRR
;
A
#
# COMPACT_ATOMS: atom_id res chain seq x y z
N MET A 1 66.10 12.77 11.12
CA MET A 1 65.65 13.97 11.85
C MET A 1 64.39 14.46 11.15
N ALA A 2 63.19 14.04 11.58
CA ALA A 2 62.35 14.64 12.63
C ALA A 2 61.77 16.00 12.15
N CYS A 3 60.46 16.29 12.15
CA CYS A 3 59.44 15.88 13.10
C CYS A 3 58.03 15.91 12.49
N ARG A 4 57.19 14.98 12.95
CA ARG A 4 55.75 14.82 12.70
C ARG A 4 54.94 15.88 13.46
N ARG A 5 53.77 16.25 12.94
CA ARG A 5 52.55 16.39 13.77
C ARG A 5 51.29 16.14 12.96
N THR A 6 50.54 15.18 13.47
CA THR A 6 49.27 14.60 13.05
C THR A 6 48.09 15.45 13.53
N VAL A 7 47.04 15.57 12.71
CA VAL A 7 45.68 15.78 13.20
C VAL A 7 44.80 14.67 12.64
N SER A 8 44.58 13.66 13.47
CA SER A 8 43.56 12.62 13.31
C SER A 8 42.38 12.97 14.21
N GLY A 9 41.18 13.07 13.64
CA GLY A 9 39.98 13.53 14.36
C GLY A 9 38.68 12.89 13.87
N ARG A 10 38.41 11.69 14.38
CA ARG A 10 37.08 11.09 14.62
C ARG A 10 36.05 11.09 13.48
N ARG A 11 36.06 10.02 12.68
CA ARG A 11 34.83 9.39 12.13
C ARG A 11 34.85 7.89 12.35
N ARG A 12 34.53 7.46 13.56
CA ARG A 12 34.17 6.07 13.90
C ARG A 12 33.18 6.12 15.06
N THR A 13 31.89 5.89 14.77
CA THR A 13 30.91 5.18 15.63
C THR A 13 29.50 5.29 15.03
N HIS A 14 29.23 4.58 13.93
CA HIS A 14 27.84 4.22 13.56
C HIS A 14 27.70 2.72 13.24
N ALA A 15 28.78 2.04 12.86
CA ALA A 15 28.77 0.59 12.60
C ALA A 15 28.71 -0.29 13.87
N ALA A 16 29.07 0.23 15.05
CA ALA A 16 29.04 -0.53 16.31
C ALA A 16 27.67 -0.48 17.02
N ALA A 17 26.87 0.57 16.78
CA ALA A 17 25.51 0.70 17.33
C ALA A 17 24.52 -0.25 16.62
N ALA A 18 24.68 -0.44 15.30
CA ALA A 18 23.84 -1.33 14.50
C ALA A 18 24.00 -2.83 14.86
N ARG A 19 25.20 -3.25 15.30
CA ARG A 19 25.43 -4.65 15.75
C ARG A 19 24.89 -4.93 17.15
N ARG A 20 24.89 -3.95 18.07
CA ARG A 20 24.29 -4.11 19.41
C ARG A 20 22.76 -4.07 19.40
N PHE A 21 22.14 -3.42 18.40
CA PHE A 21 20.69 -3.43 18.22
C PHE A 21 20.17 -4.79 17.69
N ARG A 22 20.91 -5.44 16.78
CA ARG A 22 20.55 -6.79 16.26
C ARG A 22 20.65 -7.91 17.30
N GLN A 23 21.57 -7.82 18.27
CA GLN A 23 21.66 -8.82 19.36
C GLN A 23 20.62 -8.60 20.48
N ARG A 24 19.95 -7.44 20.54
CA ARG A 24 18.80 -7.22 21.44
C ARG A 24 17.49 -7.75 20.86
N LEU A 25 17.31 -7.73 19.53
CA LEU A 25 16.11 -8.26 18.87
C LEU A 25 15.98 -9.80 18.97
N ILE A 26 17.10 -10.53 19.07
CA ILE A 26 17.06 -12.00 19.25
C ILE A 26 16.75 -12.40 20.71
N ARG A 27 16.86 -11.49 21.68
CA ARG A 27 16.50 -11.75 23.09
C ARG A 27 15.12 -11.23 23.51
N CYS A 28 14.42 -10.48 22.65
CA CYS A 28 13.04 -10.06 22.90
C CYS A 28 11.99 -11.02 22.29
N ALA A 29 12.40 -12.00 21.49
CA ALA A 29 11.52 -13.07 20.98
C ALA A 29 11.28 -14.20 22.01
N ALA A 30 11.83 -14.10 23.21
CA ALA A 30 11.58 -15.03 24.32
C ALA A 30 11.25 -14.23 25.59
N GLY A 31 9.96 -13.91 25.78
CA GLY A 31 9.45 -13.39 27.04
C GLY A 31 8.59 -12.15 26.91
N ARG A 32 7.29 -12.36 26.66
CA ARG A 32 6.16 -11.87 27.46
C ARG A 32 4.87 -12.19 26.71
N ALA A 33 4.24 -13.27 27.14
CA ALA A 33 2.82 -13.48 26.91
C ALA A 33 2.07 -12.48 27.80
N ASN A 34 1.55 -11.41 27.20
CA ASN A 34 0.44 -10.67 27.77
C ASN A 34 -0.77 -11.02 26.90
N GLY A 35 -1.46 -12.09 27.30
CA GLY A 35 -2.78 -12.39 26.79
C GLY A 35 -3.74 -11.24 27.11
N TRP A 36 -4.76 -11.11 26.29
CA TRP A 36 -5.96 -10.36 26.63
C TRP A 36 -6.48 -10.85 27.99
N PRO A 37 -6.95 -9.98 28.91
CA PRO A 37 -7.76 -10.46 30.01
C PRO A 37 -9.05 -11.07 29.44
N ASP A 38 -9.17 -12.38 29.60
CA ASP A 38 -10.40 -13.16 29.38
C ASP A 38 -11.40 -12.78 30.47
N ASP A 39 -12.30 -11.85 30.19
CA ASP A 39 -13.51 -11.66 30.99
C ASP A 39 -14.67 -12.34 30.28
N GLY A 40 -14.72 -13.67 30.39
CA GLY A 40 -15.97 -14.39 30.22
C GLY A 40 -16.85 -14.11 31.44
N ILE A 41 -18.04 -13.55 31.24
CA ILE A 41 -19.28 -13.78 32.03
C ILE A 41 -20.43 -13.04 31.32
N GLU A 42 -21.44 -13.80 30.88
CA GLU A 42 -22.86 -13.37 30.83
C GLU A 42 -23.66 -14.31 31.77
N PRO A 43 -24.91 -13.97 32.18
CA PRO A 43 -25.34 -12.72 32.78
C PRO A 43 -26.10 -12.97 34.11
N ARG A 44 -25.97 -12.07 35.09
CA ARG A 44 -27.03 -11.86 36.10
C ARG A 44 -27.19 -10.36 36.37
N PHE A 45 -28.30 -9.83 35.89
CA PHE A 45 -28.74 -8.46 36.13
C PHE A 45 -29.12 -8.27 37.61
N ALA A 46 -28.53 -7.27 38.25
CA ALA A 46 -29.11 -6.60 39.40
C ALA A 46 -28.67 -5.13 39.38
N HIS A 47 -29.64 -4.23 39.17
CA HIS A 47 -29.47 -2.78 39.24
C HIS A 47 -28.96 -2.38 40.64
N GLY A 48 -27.72 -1.89 40.75
CA GLY A 48 -27.24 -1.34 42.02
C GLY A 48 -25.75 -1.01 42.20
N ARG A 49 -24.85 -1.37 41.27
CA ARG A 49 -23.39 -1.14 41.45
C ARG A 49 -22.70 -0.36 40.33
N TRP A 50 -23.31 0.71 39.83
CA TRP A 50 -22.74 1.54 38.76
C TRP A 50 -21.70 2.58 39.23
N ARG A 51 -21.82 3.13 40.45
CA ARG A 51 -20.91 4.21 40.90
C ARG A 51 -19.49 3.76 41.24
N ASN A 52 -19.24 2.48 41.45
CA ASN A 52 -17.94 1.98 41.91
C ASN A 52 -17.03 1.42 40.79
N ARG A 53 -17.53 1.18 39.57
CA ARG A 53 -16.70 0.71 38.43
C ARG A 53 -15.93 1.83 37.71
N LEU A 54 -16.42 3.07 37.76
CA LEU A 54 -15.76 4.24 37.17
C LEU A 54 -14.43 4.64 37.84
N ARG A 55 -14.03 4.01 38.94
CA ARG A 55 -12.72 4.24 39.58
C ARG A 55 -11.62 3.29 39.13
N GLY A 56 -11.97 2.24 38.37
CA GLY A 56 -11.07 1.11 38.13
C GLY A 56 -10.19 1.21 36.89
N ASN A 57 -10.67 1.77 35.77
CA ASN A 57 -9.92 1.82 34.52
C ASN A 57 -10.27 3.10 33.76
N GLU A 58 -9.22 3.85 33.39
CA GLU A 58 -9.23 5.11 32.64
C GLU A 58 -9.85 6.32 33.36
N THR A 59 -9.04 7.36 33.54
CA THR A 59 -9.46 8.67 34.08
C THR A 59 -10.42 9.35 33.12
N VAL A 60 -11.71 9.03 33.20
CA VAL A 60 -12.77 9.78 32.54
C VAL A 60 -12.81 11.18 33.16
N SER A 61 -12.65 12.23 32.35
CA SER A 61 -12.68 13.60 32.87
C SER A 61 -14.09 13.96 33.36
N ARG A 62 -14.19 14.99 34.23
CA ARG A 62 -15.51 15.54 34.62
C ARG A 62 -16.32 16.03 33.42
N GLY A 63 -15.63 16.46 32.35
CA GLY A 63 -16.28 16.95 31.12
C GLY A 63 -16.97 15.83 30.34
N SER A 64 -16.34 14.68 30.18
CA SER A 64 -16.95 13.53 29.49
C SER A 64 -18.08 12.88 30.29
N LEU A 65 -18.01 12.86 31.63
CA LEU A 65 -19.15 12.45 32.46
C LEU A 65 -20.36 13.39 32.29
N CYS A 66 -20.12 14.70 32.22
CA CYS A 66 -21.17 15.68 31.94
C CYS A 66 -21.80 15.42 30.56
N LEU A 67 -20.98 15.20 29.52
CA LEU A 67 -21.47 14.91 28.17
C LEU A 67 -22.27 13.59 28.11
N LEU A 68 -21.81 12.54 28.79
CA LEU A 68 -22.55 11.28 28.92
C LEU A 68 -23.94 11.47 29.53
N GLU A 69 -24.02 12.25 30.62
CA GLU A 69 -25.29 12.58 31.26
C GLU A 69 -26.21 13.37 30.32
N LYS A 70 -25.67 14.30 29.54
CA LYS A 70 -26.42 15.02 28.49
C LYS A 70 -26.96 14.08 27.42
N CYS A 71 -26.17 13.10 26.95
CA CYS A 71 -26.64 12.11 26.00
C CYS A 71 -27.77 11.23 26.55
N ARG A 72 -27.76 10.94 27.87
CA ARG A 72 -28.81 10.18 28.57
C ARG A 72 -30.10 10.98 28.84
N GLN A 73 -30.00 12.31 28.90
CA GLN A 73 -31.16 13.19 29.13
C GLN A 73 -32.09 13.27 27.90
N TRP A 74 -31.58 12.93 26.72
CA TRP A 74 -32.41 12.75 25.52
C TRP A 74 -33.23 11.45 25.59
N PRO A 75 -34.44 11.35 25.00
CA PRO A 75 -35.32 12.41 24.51
C PRO A 75 -36.16 13.06 25.63
N GLY A 76 -35.92 12.72 26.91
CA GLY A 76 -36.75 13.14 28.04
C GLY A 76 -36.76 14.66 28.31
N SER A 77 -35.86 15.43 27.71
CA SER A 77 -35.85 16.91 27.76
C SER A 77 -35.23 17.50 26.48
N PRO A 78 -35.90 17.38 25.32
CA PRO A 78 -35.32 17.78 24.04
C PRO A 78 -35.46 19.29 23.89
N THR A 79 -34.44 20.02 24.32
CA THR A 79 -34.38 21.48 24.16
C THR A 79 -33.42 21.84 23.01
N PRO A 80 -33.73 22.85 22.19
CA PRO A 80 -32.81 23.32 21.15
C PRO A 80 -31.42 23.67 21.68
N GLY A 81 -31.32 24.20 22.91
CA GLY A 81 -30.04 24.49 23.56
C GLY A 81 -29.23 23.24 23.93
N LEU A 82 -29.89 22.16 24.37
CA LEU A 82 -29.22 20.87 24.60
C LEU A 82 -28.74 20.24 23.29
N ALA A 83 -29.57 20.29 22.25
CA ALA A 83 -29.21 19.79 20.92
C ALA A 83 -28.01 20.56 20.34
N LEU A 84 -28.03 21.89 20.41
CA LEU A 84 -26.92 22.75 20.01
C LEU A 84 -25.63 22.41 20.77
N LEU A 85 -25.72 22.28 22.11
CA LEU A 85 -24.57 21.90 22.93
C LEU A 85 -23.99 20.54 22.49
N LEU A 86 -24.83 19.54 22.23
CA LEU A 86 -24.36 18.23 21.77
C LEU A 86 -23.68 18.35 20.40
N VAL A 87 -24.26 19.06 19.44
CA VAL A 87 -23.67 19.30 18.12
C VAL A 87 -22.32 20.00 18.24
N GLU A 88 -22.21 21.07 19.04
CA GLU A 88 -20.96 21.80 19.24
C GLU A 88 -19.87 20.93 19.89
N ARG A 89 -20.23 20.05 20.82
CA ARG A 89 -19.27 19.17 21.51
C ARG A 89 -18.78 18.04 20.61
N PHE A 90 -19.67 17.44 19.82
CA PHE A 90 -19.27 16.43 18.85
C PHE A 90 -18.61 17.04 17.60
N GLY A 91 -18.81 18.32 17.31
CA GLY A 91 -18.19 19.01 16.17
C GLY A 91 -18.47 18.28 14.86
N ASP A 92 -17.42 18.01 14.08
CA ASP A 92 -17.51 17.32 12.78
C ASP A 92 -17.99 15.86 12.91
N TRP A 93 -17.95 15.26 14.12
CA TRP A 93 -18.52 13.93 14.37
C TRP A 93 -20.03 13.95 14.56
N ALA A 94 -20.66 15.10 14.81
CA ALA A 94 -22.09 15.19 15.06
C ALA A 94 -22.95 14.48 13.99
N PRO A 95 -22.78 14.70 12.68
CA PRO A 95 -23.57 13.99 11.65
C PRO A 95 -23.39 12.48 11.64
N TRP A 96 -22.25 11.99 12.10
CA TRP A 96 -21.91 10.57 12.11
C TRP A 96 -22.48 9.84 13.32
N LEU A 97 -22.48 10.49 14.49
CA LEU A 97 -22.74 9.88 15.79
C LEU A 97 -24.13 10.20 16.35
N LEU A 98 -24.59 11.45 16.20
CA LEU A 98 -25.82 11.90 16.84
C LEU A 98 -27.05 11.35 16.12
N ASP A 99 -28.07 11.03 16.91
CA ASP A 99 -29.37 10.65 16.39
C ASP A 99 -29.99 11.80 15.59
N ARG A 100 -30.79 11.45 14.56
CA ARG A 100 -31.38 12.45 13.67
C ARG A 100 -32.27 13.44 14.42
N SER A 101 -32.97 12.99 15.46
CA SER A 101 -33.81 13.86 16.29
C SER A 101 -33.02 14.94 17.02
N VAL A 102 -31.75 14.68 17.40
CA VAL A 102 -30.86 15.67 18.00
C VAL A 102 -30.43 16.69 16.95
N LEU A 103 -30.02 16.22 15.77
CA LEU A 103 -29.58 17.09 14.67
C LEU A 103 -30.70 18.01 14.18
N ASP A 104 -31.91 17.48 14.02
CA ASP A 104 -33.08 18.26 13.57
C ASP A 104 -33.54 19.27 14.63
N ALA A 105 -33.24 19.06 15.90
CA ALA A 105 -33.59 19.98 16.99
C ALA A 105 -32.60 21.13 17.21
N ALA A 106 -31.42 21.11 16.58
CA ALA A 106 -30.36 22.12 16.76
C ALA A 106 -30.48 23.28 15.74
N PRO A 107 -30.87 24.51 16.15
CA PRO A 107 -30.84 25.69 15.27
C PRO A 107 -29.41 26.28 15.23
N PRO A 108 -28.84 26.74 14.11
CA PRO A 108 -29.24 26.70 12.69
C PRO A 108 -28.61 25.53 11.91
N PHE A 109 -28.31 24.41 12.57
CA PHE A 109 -27.62 23.25 11.99
C PHE A 109 -28.51 22.38 11.07
N HIS A 110 -29.63 22.92 10.58
CA HIS A 110 -30.53 22.25 9.64
C HIS A 110 -29.87 21.86 8.29
N HIS A 111 -28.62 22.27 8.05
CA HIS A 111 -27.85 21.95 6.85
C HIS A 111 -26.56 21.17 7.11
N VAL A 112 -26.43 20.47 8.24
CA VAL A 112 -25.32 19.52 8.38
C VAL A 112 -25.49 18.45 7.29
N PRO A 113 -24.55 18.36 6.33
CA PRO A 113 -24.66 17.40 5.24
C PRO A 113 -24.66 15.98 5.83
N ALA A 114 -25.42 15.09 5.20
CA ALA A 114 -25.39 13.69 5.58
C ALA A 114 -23.94 13.17 5.48
N PRO A 115 -23.50 12.34 6.43
CA PRO A 115 -22.19 11.72 6.35
C PRO A 115 -22.09 10.90 5.06
N SER A 116 -20.97 11.04 4.35
CA SER A 116 -20.67 10.27 3.14
C SER A 116 -19.37 9.49 3.34
N PRO A 117 -19.32 8.20 2.96
CA PRO A 117 -18.08 7.42 2.92
C PRO A 117 -16.97 8.09 2.11
N ASP A 118 -17.32 8.97 1.15
CA ASP A 118 -16.34 9.68 0.33
C ASP A 118 -15.50 10.66 1.15
N THR A 119 -16.01 11.17 2.28
CA THR A 119 -15.20 12.02 3.17
C THR A 119 -14.06 11.25 3.85
N LEU A 120 -14.11 9.91 3.83
CA LEU A 120 -13.06 9.01 4.31
C LEU A 120 -12.01 8.71 3.23
N GLN A 121 -12.06 9.34 2.05
CA GLN A 121 -11.05 9.19 1.00
C GLN A 121 -9.78 10.03 1.21
N GLN A 122 -9.52 10.48 2.43
CA GLN A 122 -8.28 11.17 2.74
C GLN A 122 -7.19 10.14 3.06
N VAL A 123 -5.93 10.48 2.78
CA VAL A 123 -4.79 9.64 3.18
C VAL A 123 -4.85 9.40 4.68
N GLY A 124 -4.81 8.13 5.08
CA GLY A 124 -4.86 7.72 6.48
C GLY A 124 -6.25 7.71 7.11
N ALA A 125 -7.30 8.19 6.43
CA ALA A 125 -8.64 8.20 6.98
C ALA A 125 -9.24 6.80 7.05
N CYS A 126 -10.04 6.56 8.08
CA CYS A 126 -10.77 5.32 8.28
C CYS A 126 -12.05 5.56 9.09
N GLY A 127 -13.08 4.77 8.81
CA GLY A 127 -14.34 4.80 9.56
C GLY A 127 -14.47 3.54 10.40
N VAL A 128 -14.50 3.68 11.73
CA VAL A 128 -14.71 2.55 12.63
C VAL A 128 -16.21 2.35 12.88
N LEU A 129 -16.73 1.19 12.53
CA LEU A 129 -18.13 0.83 12.72
C LEU A 129 -18.41 0.43 14.17
N PHE A 130 -19.32 1.15 14.83
CA PHE A 130 -19.75 0.90 16.20
C PHE A 130 -21.23 0.60 16.31
N VAL A 131 -21.56 -0.14 17.37
CA VAL A 131 -22.92 -0.35 17.85
C VAL A 131 -22.95 0.05 19.33
N CYS A 132 -23.78 1.04 19.65
CA CYS A 132 -23.87 1.63 20.98
C CYS A 132 -24.64 0.70 21.93
N ARG A 133 -23.95 0.10 22.91
CA ARG A 133 -24.57 -0.77 23.93
C ARG A 133 -23.99 -0.47 25.32
N PRO A 134 -24.81 -0.08 26.32
CA PRO A 134 -26.25 0.20 26.22
C PRO A 134 -26.53 1.42 25.32
N PRO A 135 -27.72 1.51 24.70
CA PRO A 135 -28.04 2.62 23.82
C PRO A 135 -28.02 3.94 24.59
N LEU A 136 -27.40 4.96 24.00
CA LEU A 136 -27.45 6.33 24.46
C LEU A 136 -28.44 7.08 23.58
N PRO A 137 -29.58 7.60 24.10
CA PRO A 137 -30.65 8.08 23.24
C PRO A 137 -30.29 9.26 22.32
N ALA A 138 -29.29 10.07 22.69
CA ALA A 138 -28.79 11.13 21.82
C ALA A 138 -27.88 10.63 20.68
N LEU A 139 -27.38 9.40 20.76
CA LEU A 139 -26.54 8.78 19.75
C LEU A 139 -27.37 7.82 18.91
N ARG A 140 -26.92 7.58 17.69
CA ARG A 140 -27.44 6.48 16.87
C ARG A 140 -27.12 5.13 17.53
N SER A 141 -27.99 4.15 17.31
CA SER A 141 -27.74 2.77 17.71
C SER A 141 -26.49 2.22 17.05
N GLU A 142 -26.25 2.59 15.79
CA GLU A 142 -25.04 2.29 15.04
C GLU A 142 -24.47 3.57 14.44
N PHE A 143 -23.15 3.71 14.48
CA PHE A 143 -22.48 4.88 13.91
C PHE A 143 -21.10 4.52 13.39
N VAL A 144 -20.57 5.37 12.50
CA VAL A 144 -19.16 5.33 12.09
C VAL A 144 -18.43 6.38 12.90
N LEU A 145 -17.30 6.02 13.50
CA LEU A 145 -16.37 6.96 14.08
C LEU A 145 -15.30 7.32 13.04
N PRO A 146 -15.29 8.56 12.51
CA PRO A 146 -14.34 8.95 11.48
C PRO A 146 -13.01 9.36 12.13
N LEU A 147 -11.95 8.63 11.79
CA LEU A 147 -10.60 8.78 12.32
C LEU A 147 -9.58 8.94 11.20
N GLN A 148 -8.39 9.41 11.53
CA GLN A 148 -7.29 9.55 10.60
C GLN A 148 -5.95 9.23 11.25
N TRP A 149 -5.13 8.47 10.53
CA TRP A 149 -3.72 8.31 10.85
C TRP A 149 -2.90 9.48 10.30
N VAL A 150 -2.21 10.17 11.19
CA VAL A 150 -1.36 11.32 10.83
C VAL A 150 0.09 11.07 11.27
N PRO A 151 1.09 11.61 10.54
CA PRO A 151 2.47 11.60 11.01
C PRO A 151 2.58 12.22 12.40
N GLN A 152 3.32 11.61 13.32
CA GLN A 152 3.44 12.05 14.71
C GLN A 152 3.90 13.52 14.83
N GLU A 153 4.71 14.00 13.89
CA GLU A 153 5.18 15.38 13.83
C GLU A 153 4.06 16.41 13.58
N ARG A 154 2.93 15.97 13.04
CA ARG A 154 1.75 16.79 12.75
C ARG A 154 0.64 16.62 13.77
N ALA A 155 0.87 15.82 14.82
CA ALA A 155 -0.18 15.42 15.72
C ALA A 155 -0.63 16.56 16.65
N ARG A 156 -1.93 16.64 16.88
CA ARG A 156 -2.58 17.46 17.91
C ARG A 156 -2.41 16.80 19.27
N SER A 157 -2.13 17.60 20.29
CA SER A 157 -2.11 17.13 21.68
C SER A 157 -3.54 16.90 22.19
N GLY A 158 -3.70 15.96 23.15
CA GLY A 158 -4.95 15.81 23.92
C GLY A 158 -5.81 14.58 23.64
N PHE A 159 -5.46 13.73 22.65
CA PHE A 159 -6.25 12.53 22.30
C PHE A 159 -5.60 11.21 22.72
N GLU A 160 -5.05 11.16 23.93
CA GLU A 160 -4.31 10.01 24.45
C GLU A 160 -5.07 8.66 24.37
N PRO A 161 -6.41 8.59 24.61
CA PRO A 161 -7.15 7.34 24.43
C PRO A 161 -7.06 6.79 22.99
N LEU A 162 -7.18 7.65 21.98
CA LEU A 162 -7.04 7.25 20.57
C LEU A 162 -5.61 6.86 20.26
N HIS A 163 -4.62 7.62 20.75
CA HIS A 163 -3.21 7.31 20.54
C HIS A 163 -2.86 5.91 21.06
N ARG A 164 -3.30 5.55 22.27
CA ARG A 164 -3.08 4.22 22.85
C ARG A 164 -3.71 3.12 21.99
N ARG A 165 -4.94 3.31 21.51
CA ARG A 165 -5.62 2.35 20.62
C ARG A 165 -4.93 2.24 19.26
N GLY A 166 -4.44 3.34 18.72
CA GLY A 166 -3.62 3.34 17.50
C GLY A 166 -2.29 2.59 17.71
N GLN A 167 -1.59 2.82 18.82
CA GLN A 167 -0.30 2.18 19.09
C GLN A 167 -0.35 0.65 19.04
N THR A 168 -1.45 0.03 19.47
CA THR A 168 -1.58 -1.45 19.40
C THR A 168 -1.67 -1.94 17.96
N VAL A 169 -2.44 -1.26 17.11
CA VAL A 169 -2.52 -1.56 15.67
C VAL A 169 -1.17 -1.31 15.01
N ALA A 170 -0.57 -0.16 15.27
CA ALA A 170 0.73 0.23 14.72
C ALA A 170 1.85 -0.76 15.08
N ALA A 171 1.90 -1.20 16.33
CA ALA A 171 2.84 -2.21 16.79
C ALA A 171 2.60 -3.57 16.11
N ALA A 172 1.34 -4.00 15.96
CA ALA A 172 1.01 -5.23 15.26
C ALA A 172 1.43 -5.20 13.78
N LEU A 173 1.39 -4.02 13.14
CA LEU A 173 1.80 -3.86 11.74
C LEU A 173 3.31 -3.62 11.57
N GLY A 174 4.02 -3.32 12.66
CA GLY A 174 5.41 -2.86 12.61
C GLY A 174 5.57 -1.53 11.87
N ILE A 175 4.54 -0.67 11.91
CA ILE A 175 4.53 0.65 11.27
C ILE A 175 4.61 1.71 12.36
N GLU A 176 5.72 2.45 12.42
CA GLU A 176 5.98 3.48 13.42
C GLU A 176 5.83 4.90 12.83
N GLY A 177 5.78 5.92 13.69
CA GLY A 177 5.78 7.34 13.29
C GLY A 177 4.42 7.93 12.93
N TYR A 178 3.33 7.18 13.18
CA TYR A 178 1.95 7.62 12.99
C TYR A 178 1.17 7.56 14.29
N VAL A 179 0.21 8.46 14.45
CA VAL A 179 -0.76 8.46 15.55
C VAL A 179 -2.17 8.58 15.01
N LEU A 180 -3.13 8.07 15.78
CA LEU A 180 -4.54 8.03 15.42
C LEU A 180 -5.26 9.25 15.99
N GLU A 181 -5.88 10.04 15.13
CA GLU A 181 -6.60 11.26 15.47
C GLU A 181 -8.06 11.24 15.02
N PRO A 182 -8.89 12.12 15.58
CA PRO A 182 -10.18 12.45 14.99
C PRO A 182 -10.04 13.04 13.59
N LEU A 183 -10.84 12.54 12.65
CA LEU A 183 -11.01 13.22 11.37
C LEU A 183 -11.91 14.44 11.58
N GLY A 184 -11.34 15.64 11.41
CA GLY A 184 -12.03 16.91 11.62
C GLY A 184 -11.85 17.53 13.02
N HIS A 185 -12.66 18.54 13.30
CA HIS A 185 -12.72 19.25 14.58
C HIS A 185 -13.71 18.58 15.54
N VAL A 186 -13.21 18.13 16.71
CA VAL A 186 -14.02 17.53 17.78
C VAL A 186 -13.44 17.92 19.15
N THR A 187 -14.26 17.98 20.19
CA THR A 187 -13.75 18.23 21.55
C THR A 187 -13.17 16.98 22.18
N GLN A 188 -12.25 17.16 23.12
CA GLN A 188 -11.67 16.06 23.90
C GLN A 188 -12.75 15.27 24.67
N GLU A 189 -13.82 15.93 25.13
CA GLU A 189 -14.90 15.28 25.90
C GLU A 189 -15.68 14.28 25.04
N ALA A 190 -15.91 14.60 23.76
CA ALA A 190 -16.56 13.69 22.82
C ALA A 190 -15.67 12.49 22.49
N VAL A 191 -14.36 12.71 22.33
CA VAL A 191 -13.40 11.60 22.16
C VAL A 191 -13.37 10.69 23.37
N GLU A 192 -13.24 11.26 24.57
CA GLU A 192 -13.26 10.49 25.81
C GLU A 192 -14.55 9.67 25.96
N LEU A 193 -15.71 10.26 25.67
CA LEU A 193 -17.01 9.58 25.74
C LEU A 193 -17.06 8.35 24.84
N VAL A 194 -16.65 8.47 23.57
CA VAL A 194 -16.70 7.37 22.59
C VAL A 194 -15.59 6.33 22.86
N CYS A 195 -14.47 6.75 23.43
CA CYS A 195 -13.40 5.85 23.84
C CYS A 195 -13.67 5.10 25.14
N CYS A 196 -14.67 5.49 25.94
CA CYS A 196 -15.05 4.78 27.16
C CYS A 196 -15.52 3.35 26.85
N GLU A 197 -14.87 2.36 27.47
CA GLU A 197 -15.08 0.91 27.24
C GLU A 197 -16.53 0.44 27.47
N GLU A 198 -17.31 1.17 28.29
CA GLU A 198 -18.71 0.85 28.57
C GLU A 198 -19.66 1.10 27.38
N SER A 199 -19.22 1.75 26.30
CA SER A 199 -20.10 2.16 25.19
C SER A 199 -19.88 1.42 23.87
N SER A 200 -18.69 0.85 23.64
CA SER A 200 -18.21 0.50 22.30
C SER A 200 -17.06 -0.52 22.28
N SER A 201 -17.22 -1.69 21.63
CA SER A 201 -16.14 -2.66 21.43
C SER A 201 -15.21 -2.25 20.28
N TRP A 202 -14.13 -1.55 20.63
CA TRP A 202 -13.05 -1.16 19.71
C TRP A 202 -12.38 -2.33 18.99
N ARG A 203 -12.56 -3.56 19.49
CA ARG A 203 -12.05 -4.78 18.85
C ARG A 203 -12.50 -4.86 17.40
N SER A 204 -13.77 -4.52 17.14
CA SER A 204 -14.35 -4.63 15.80
C SER A 204 -13.90 -3.55 14.81
N GLY A 205 -13.18 -2.53 15.29
CA GLY A 205 -12.58 -1.50 14.46
C GLY A 205 -11.17 -1.80 13.98
N TRP A 206 -10.55 -2.88 14.46
CA TRP A 206 -9.14 -3.16 14.20
C TRP A 206 -8.83 -3.19 12.70
N LEU A 207 -9.66 -3.87 11.91
CA LEU A 207 -9.47 -3.97 10.47
C LEU A 207 -9.49 -2.61 9.76
N ALA A 208 -10.46 -1.75 10.10
CA ALA A 208 -10.56 -0.39 9.54
C ALA A 208 -9.34 0.45 9.92
N LEU A 209 -8.89 0.36 11.18
CA LEU A 209 -7.70 1.05 11.66
C LEU A 209 -6.44 0.58 10.93
N ALA A 210 -6.28 -0.72 10.71
CA ALA A 210 -5.12 -1.28 10.01
C ALA A 210 -5.05 -0.82 8.55
N LEU A 211 -6.20 -0.80 7.85
CA LEU A 211 -6.30 -0.29 6.49
C LEU A 211 -5.99 1.21 6.41
N GLY A 212 -6.52 2.00 7.36
CA GLY A 212 -6.17 3.42 7.47
C GLY A 212 -4.68 3.65 7.71
N LEU A 213 -4.03 2.84 8.54
CA LEU A 213 -2.59 2.97 8.80
C LEU A 213 -1.76 2.67 7.56
N LEU A 214 -2.14 1.64 6.79
CA LEU A 214 -1.48 1.32 5.51
C LEU A 214 -1.67 2.44 4.49
N SER A 215 -2.87 3.03 4.43
CA SER A 215 -3.12 4.23 3.62
C SER A 215 -2.19 5.38 4.00
N ALA A 216 -2.02 5.67 5.29
CA ALA A 216 -1.10 6.70 5.76
C ALA A 216 0.37 6.37 5.42
N ALA A 217 0.79 5.13 5.69
CA ALA A 217 2.17 4.68 5.46
C ALA A 217 2.56 4.69 3.97
N THR A 218 1.60 4.46 3.08
CA THR A 218 1.79 4.52 1.62
C THR A 218 1.59 5.93 1.04
N GLY A 219 1.05 6.86 1.83
CA GLY A 219 0.70 8.20 1.37
C GLY A 219 -0.45 8.21 0.36
N ARG A 220 -1.30 7.17 0.35
CA ARG A 220 -2.33 6.96 -0.68
C ARG A 220 -3.70 6.70 -0.07
N PRO A 221 -4.77 7.32 -0.58
CA PRO A 221 -6.11 7.05 -0.10
C PRO A 221 -6.58 5.65 -0.53
N LEU A 222 -7.54 5.10 0.22
CA LEU A 222 -8.25 3.88 -0.15
C LEU A 222 -9.43 4.19 -1.07
N THR A 223 -9.87 3.19 -1.84
CA THR A 223 -11.06 3.29 -2.70
C THR A 223 -12.30 3.76 -1.93
N ALA A 224 -13.06 4.69 -2.54
CA ALA A 224 -14.32 5.22 -1.98
C ALA A 224 -15.34 4.12 -1.66
N GLY A 225 -16.21 4.41 -0.70
CA GLY A 225 -17.37 3.56 -0.43
C GLY A 225 -17.01 2.17 0.11
N THR A 226 -15.79 1.97 0.60
CA THR A 226 -15.35 0.74 1.23
C THR A 226 -15.23 0.94 2.73
N LEU A 227 -15.99 0.17 3.51
CA LEU A 227 -15.88 0.12 4.97
C LEU A 227 -15.44 -1.27 5.41
N ALA A 228 -14.92 -1.36 6.64
CA ALA A 228 -14.40 -2.61 7.15
C ALA A 228 -14.73 -2.78 8.64
N THR A 229 -15.00 -4.03 9.05
CA THR A 229 -15.09 -4.40 10.46
C THR A 229 -14.45 -5.75 10.66
N GLY A 230 -13.77 -5.94 11.79
CA GLY A 230 -13.04 -7.16 12.07
C GLY A 230 -12.06 -6.93 13.21
N ALA A 231 -11.76 -7.99 13.96
CA ALA A 231 -10.84 -7.95 15.09
C ALA A 231 -9.61 -8.80 14.79
N TRP A 232 -8.47 -8.42 15.37
CA TRP A 232 -7.24 -9.21 15.29
C TRP A 232 -6.93 -9.87 16.62
N ASP A 233 -6.53 -11.13 16.55
CA ASP A 233 -6.08 -11.96 17.65
C ASP A 233 -4.72 -12.56 17.29
N ASP A 234 -3.68 -12.33 18.09
CA ASP A 234 -2.32 -12.72 17.73
C ASP A 234 -2.14 -14.24 17.54
N ALA A 235 -3.01 -15.06 18.13
CA ALA A 235 -2.95 -16.51 18.01
C ALA A 235 -3.83 -17.05 16.86
N ARG A 236 -4.90 -16.34 16.50
CA ARG A 236 -5.91 -16.81 15.56
C ARG A 236 -6.00 -15.99 14.27
N GLY A 237 -5.32 -14.86 14.19
CA GLY A 237 -5.40 -13.93 13.07
C GLY A 237 -6.67 -13.09 13.10
N LEU A 238 -7.29 -12.89 11.94
CA LEU A 238 -8.55 -12.16 11.82
C LEU A 238 -9.70 -12.98 12.42
N VAL A 239 -10.39 -12.45 13.42
CA VAL A 239 -11.49 -13.14 14.11
C VAL A 239 -12.84 -12.45 13.88
N PRO A 240 -13.95 -13.22 13.98
CA PRO A 240 -15.30 -12.69 13.81
C PRO A 240 -15.64 -11.63 14.86
N VAL A 241 -16.57 -10.76 14.51
CA VAL A 241 -17.05 -9.69 15.39
C VAL A 241 -18.57 -9.66 15.42
N ASP A 242 -19.12 -9.09 16.48
CA ASP A 242 -20.56 -9.03 16.69
C ASP A 242 -21.23 -7.89 15.91
N HIS A 243 -22.57 -7.96 15.87
CA HIS A 243 -23.49 -6.96 15.30
C HIS A 243 -23.27 -6.68 13.82
N ILE A 244 -22.97 -7.72 13.05
CA ILE A 244 -22.76 -7.63 11.61
C ILE A 244 -24.03 -7.18 10.86
N PRO A 245 -25.24 -7.69 11.19
CA PRO A 245 -26.46 -7.20 10.53
C PRO A 245 -26.67 -5.70 10.71
N GLU A 246 -26.48 -5.20 11.93
CA GLU A 246 -26.65 -3.78 12.25
C GLU A 246 -25.58 -2.91 11.56
N LYS A 247 -24.33 -3.35 11.53
CA LYS A 247 -23.24 -2.67 10.82
C LYS A 247 -23.44 -2.66 9.31
N ALA A 248 -23.90 -3.77 8.72
CA ALA A 248 -24.16 -3.84 7.28
C ALA A 248 -25.31 -2.92 6.86
N ARG A 249 -26.35 -2.80 7.70
CA ARG A 249 -27.42 -1.81 7.50
C ARG A 249 -26.86 -0.39 7.48
N LEU A 250 -26.05 -0.02 8.48
CA LEU A 250 -25.42 1.30 8.53
C LEU A 250 -24.57 1.59 7.29
N VAL A 251 -23.78 0.61 6.83
CA VAL A 251 -22.94 0.75 5.62
C VAL A 251 -23.80 1.03 4.40
N THR A 252 -24.95 0.34 4.28
CA THR A 252 -25.93 0.55 3.21
C THR A 252 -26.56 1.94 3.28
N GLU A 253 -26.98 2.37 4.48
CA GLU A 253 -27.58 3.70 4.72
C GLU A 253 -26.62 4.85 4.38
N LEU A 254 -25.31 4.64 4.58
CA LEU A 254 -24.27 5.59 4.21
C LEU A 254 -23.95 5.58 2.70
N GLY A 255 -24.52 4.67 1.92
CA GLY A 255 -24.23 4.54 0.49
C GLY A 255 -22.85 3.94 0.18
N ALA A 256 -22.23 3.25 1.14
CA ALA A 256 -21.02 2.49 0.88
C ALA A 256 -21.33 1.27 0.01
N ARG A 257 -20.43 0.96 -0.92
CA ARG A 257 -20.59 -0.10 -1.92
C ARG A 257 -20.11 -1.45 -1.39
N ARG A 258 -19.06 -1.43 -0.57
CA ARG A 258 -18.33 -2.63 -0.13
C ARG A 258 -18.17 -2.65 1.37
N LEU A 259 -18.32 -3.85 1.94
CA LEU A 259 -18.04 -4.12 3.35
C LEU A 259 -17.08 -5.30 3.48
N LEU A 260 -15.89 -5.03 4.02
CA LEU A 260 -14.90 -6.05 4.33
C LEU A 260 -15.16 -6.61 5.72
N ILE A 261 -15.36 -7.92 5.81
CA ILE A 261 -15.62 -8.63 7.06
C ILE A 261 -14.89 -9.96 7.12
N PRO A 262 -14.67 -10.50 8.34
CA PRO A 262 -14.19 -11.87 8.50
C PRO A 262 -15.13 -12.85 7.79
N ASP A 263 -14.58 -13.85 7.10
CA ASP A 263 -15.32 -14.79 6.26
C ASP A 263 -16.45 -15.52 7.01
N ARG A 264 -16.26 -15.81 8.30
CA ARG A 264 -17.27 -16.43 9.16
C ARG A 264 -18.48 -15.54 9.44
N ASN A 265 -18.34 -14.23 9.30
CA ASN A 265 -19.44 -13.28 9.43
C ASN A 265 -20.20 -13.09 8.10
N ALA A 266 -19.69 -13.59 6.97
CA ALA A 266 -20.23 -13.28 5.65
C ALA A 266 -21.70 -13.69 5.47
N THR A 267 -22.12 -14.78 6.11
CA THR A 267 -23.51 -15.27 6.04
C THR A 267 -24.51 -14.47 6.88
N GLU A 268 -24.03 -13.58 7.76
CA GLU A 268 -24.90 -12.73 8.60
C GLU A 268 -25.43 -11.51 7.85
N VAL A 269 -24.84 -11.17 6.70
CA VAL A 269 -25.27 -10.03 5.88
C VAL A 269 -26.37 -10.45 4.93
N ALA A 270 -27.50 -9.73 4.94
CA ALA A 270 -28.58 -9.97 4.00
C ALA A 270 -28.13 -9.75 2.55
N ALA A 271 -28.49 -10.68 1.66
CA ALA A 271 -28.13 -10.61 0.24
C ALA A 271 -28.63 -9.32 -0.41
N GLY A 272 -27.76 -8.66 -1.18
CA GLY A 272 -28.09 -7.43 -1.92
C GLY A 272 -28.07 -6.13 -1.13
N ALA A 273 -27.80 -6.16 0.19
CA ALA A 273 -27.67 -4.94 1.00
C ALA A 273 -26.38 -4.17 0.67
N VAL A 274 -25.25 -4.89 0.59
CA VAL A 274 -23.91 -4.35 0.29
C VAL A 274 -23.07 -5.45 -0.34
N GLU A 275 -22.06 -5.11 -1.16
CA GLU A 275 -21.07 -6.09 -1.61
C GLU A 275 -20.20 -6.53 -0.43
N VAL A 276 -20.38 -7.78 0.00
CA VAL A 276 -19.57 -8.38 1.06
C VAL A 276 -18.28 -8.92 0.49
N VAL A 277 -17.16 -8.47 1.05
CA VAL A 277 -15.82 -8.95 0.72
C VAL A 277 -15.31 -9.79 1.90
N PRO A 278 -15.47 -11.12 1.87
CA PRO A 278 -15.07 -11.99 2.97
C PRO A 278 -13.55 -12.11 3.05
N LEU A 279 -13.01 -12.01 4.25
CA LEU A 279 -11.58 -12.08 4.53
C LEU A 279 -11.23 -13.34 5.33
N PRO A 280 -10.14 -14.05 5.00
CA PRO A 280 -9.84 -15.35 5.60
C PRO A 280 -9.55 -15.25 7.10
N CYS A 281 -10.34 -15.96 7.93
CA CYS A 281 -10.13 -16.02 9.38
C CYS A 281 -9.03 -16.98 9.86
N ARG A 282 -8.48 -17.81 8.97
CA ARG A 282 -7.52 -18.88 9.34
C ARG A 282 -6.07 -18.48 9.21
N GLU A 283 -5.83 -17.27 8.72
CA GLU A 283 -4.48 -16.76 8.46
C GLU A 283 -4.01 -15.93 9.66
N ILE A 284 -3.01 -16.46 10.37
CA ILE A 284 -2.39 -15.84 11.54
C ILE A 284 -1.40 -14.75 11.16
N ARG A 285 -1.00 -14.70 9.88
CA ARG A 285 -0.08 -13.70 9.37
C ARG A 285 -0.84 -12.50 8.84
N PHE A 286 -0.77 -11.39 9.56
CA PHE A 286 -1.38 -10.12 9.17
C PHE A 286 -1.04 -9.72 7.73
N ASP A 287 0.23 -9.88 7.36
CA ASP A 287 0.75 -9.52 6.05
C ASP A 287 0.15 -10.38 4.92
N HIS A 288 -0.44 -11.53 5.21
CA HIS A 288 -1.12 -12.34 4.21
C HIS A 288 -2.61 -11.97 4.05
N VAL A 289 -3.22 -11.36 5.07
CA VAL A 289 -4.64 -10.94 5.00
C VAL A 289 -4.76 -9.51 4.50
N ILE A 290 -4.07 -8.56 5.15
CA ILE A 290 -4.38 -7.14 4.99
C ILE A 290 -3.62 -6.49 3.84
N ARG A 291 -2.42 -6.95 3.52
CA ARG A 291 -1.63 -6.38 2.42
C ARG A 291 -2.23 -6.61 1.03
N PRO A 292 -2.75 -7.81 0.68
CA PRO A 292 -3.44 -8.00 -0.59
C PRO A 292 -4.65 -7.08 -0.72
N ILE A 293 -5.43 -6.94 0.35
CA ILE A 293 -6.59 -6.06 0.40
C ILE A 293 -6.16 -4.60 0.25
N ALA A 294 -5.16 -4.16 1.01
CA ALA A 294 -4.69 -2.79 0.95
C ALA A 294 -4.23 -2.44 -0.46
N ALA A 295 -3.54 -3.35 -1.15
CA ALA A 295 -3.14 -3.18 -2.54
C ALA A 295 -4.33 -3.10 -3.51
N GLU A 296 -5.37 -3.92 -3.32
CA GLU A 296 -6.61 -3.82 -4.10
C GLU A 296 -7.33 -2.48 -3.88
N LEU A 297 -7.25 -1.95 -2.65
CA LEU A 297 -7.87 -0.69 -2.27
C LEU A 297 -7.02 0.54 -2.59
N LEU A 298 -5.77 0.39 -3.03
CA LEU A 298 -4.96 1.53 -3.46
C LEU A 298 -5.57 2.12 -4.74
N VAL A 299 -5.95 3.40 -4.67
CA VAL A 299 -6.44 4.12 -5.85
C VAL A 299 -5.32 4.18 -6.90
N GLU A 300 -5.59 3.59 -8.07
CA GLU A 300 -4.69 3.64 -9.21
C GLU A 300 -4.65 5.06 -9.79
N PRO A 301 -3.47 5.65 -10.05
CA PRO A 301 -3.37 6.95 -10.67
C PRO A 301 -4.00 6.96 -12.07
N PRO A 302 -4.57 8.11 -12.50
CA PRO A 302 -5.07 8.25 -13.87
C PRO A 302 -3.96 8.05 -14.91
N ALA A 303 -4.33 7.82 -16.16
CA ALA A 303 -3.38 7.49 -17.24
C ALA A 303 -2.37 8.62 -17.52
N ASP A 304 -2.77 9.86 -17.28
CA ASP A 304 -2.01 11.10 -17.47
C ASP A 304 -1.37 11.62 -16.17
N ALA A 305 -1.36 10.81 -15.11
CA ALA A 305 -0.73 11.17 -13.84
C ALA A 305 0.77 11.51 -14.03
N PRO A 306 1.31 12.47 -13.26
CA PRO A 306 2.72 12.82 -13.33
C PRO A 306 3.62 11.66 -12.82
N ASP A 307 4.87 11.64 -13.28
CA ASP A 307 5.81 10.53 -13.03
C ASP A 307 6.01 10.20 -11.56
N ASN A 308 6.11 11.21 -10.71
CA ASN A 308 6.26 11.04 -9.28
C ASN A 308 5.06 10.28 -8.70
N GLU A 309 3.85 10.56 -9.18
CA GLU A 309 2.66 9.86 -8.76
C GLU A 309 2.66 8.40 -9.24
N LEU A 310 3.05 8.12 -10.48
CA LEU A 310 3.14 6.75 -10.96
C LEU A 310 4.21 5.94 -10.20
N GLN A 311 5.37 6.55 -9.93
CA GLN A 311 6.44 5.94 -9.13
C GLN A 311 6.00 5.65 -7.70
N ASP A 312 5.32 6.59 -7.06
CA ASP A 312 4.87 6.44 -5.68
C ASP A 312 3.78 5.36 -5.57
N HIS A 313 2.90 5.23 -6.57
CA HIS A 313 1.94 4.13 -6.62
C HIS A 313 2.64 2.77 -6.78
N TYR A 314 3.61 2.65 -7.69
CA TYR A 314 4.40 1.41 -7.83
C TYR A 314 5.11 1.02 -6.52
N ARG A 315 5.72 1.98 -5.83
CA ARG A 315 6.38 1.75 -4.54
C ARG A 315 5.38 1.32 -3.47
N ALA A 316 4.21 1.97 -3.40
CA ALA A 316 3.15 1.62 -2.48
C ALA A 316 2.65 0.19 -2.73
N LEU A 317 2.36 -0.15 -3.99
CA LEU A 317 1.91 -1.48 -4.39
C LEU A 317 2.95 -2.55 -4.04
N ARG A 318 4.23 -2.28 -4.28
CA ARG A 318 5.33 -3.18 -3.93
C ARG A 318 5.51 -3.36 -2.43
N ALA A 319 5.34 -2.28 -1.65
CA ALA A 319 5.41 -2.32 -0.19
C ALA A 319 4.23 -3.08 0.43
N CYS A 320 3.04 -2.90 -0.12
CA CYS A 320 1.83 -3.59 0.30
C CYS A 320 1.84 -5.03 -0.19
N ALA A 321 1.66 -5.31 -1.47
CA ALA A 321 1.40 -6.67 -1.96
C ALA A 321 2.62 -7.42 -2.50
N GLY A 322 3.83 -6.87 -2.36
CA GLY A 322 5.05 -7.54 -2.80
C GLY A 322 5.35 -7.37 -4.29
N SER A 323 6.26 -8.18 -4.82
CA SER A 323 6.78 -8.02 -6.18
C SER A 323 5.75 -8.37 -7.25
N ASP A 324 4.98 -9.45 -7.11
CA ASP A 324 4.16 -9.94 -8.23
C ASP A 324 3.08 -8.94 -8.68
N PRO A 325 2.27 -8.34 -7.78
CA PRO A 325 1.26 -7.36 -8.19
C PRO A 325 1.90 -6.06 -8.69
N ALA A 326 3.00 -5.64 -8.07
CA ALA A 326 3.73 -4.46 -8.49
C ALA A 326 4.35 -4.63 -9.88
N ASP A 327 4.95 -5.78 -10.16
CA ASP A 327 5.55 -6.12 -11.45
C ASP A 327 4.47 -6.22 -12.54
N ALA A 328 3.32 -6.84 -12.25
CA ALA A 328 2.19 -6.88 -13.17
C ALA A 328 1.66 -5.47 -13.48
N TRP A 329 1.57 -4.59 -12.48
CA TRP A 329 1.20 -3.19 -12.69
C TRP A 329 2.26 -2.42 -13.49
N TYR A 330 3.55 -2.63 -13.20
CA TYR A 330 4.66 -2.04 -13.95
C TYR A 330 4.60 -2.44 -15.43
N GLU A 331 4.45 -3.73 -15.72
CA GLU A 331 4.36 -4.27 -17.08
C GLU A 331 3.17 -3.68 -17.82
N ARG A 332 2.01 -3.57 -17.16
CA ARG A 332 0.80 -3.01 -17.77
C ARG A 332 0.85 -1.49 -17.99
N ARG A 333 1.38 -0.72 -17.04
CA ARG A 333 1.22 0.76 -16.98
C ARG A 333 2.50 1.52 -17.25
N LEU A 334 3.62 1.10 -16.66
CA LEU A 334 4.88 1.84 -16.75
C LEU A 334 5.69 1.46 -17.98
N LEU A 335 5.75 0.16 -18.29
CA LEU A 335 6.58 -0.37 -19.37
C LEU A 335 6.23 0.27 -20.74
N PRO A 336 4.95 0.43 -21.14
CA PRO A 336 4.62 1.15 -22.38
C PRO A 336 5.08 2.61 -22.38
N LEU A 337 4.91 3.32 -21.26
CA LEU A 337 5.32 4.72 -21.13
C LEU A 337 6.84 4.88 -21.23
N ILE A 338 7.60 3.98 -20.57
CA ILE A 338 9.06 3.97 -20.60
C ILE A 338 9.53 3.64 -22.02
N ALA A 339 8.96 2.62 -22.67
CA ALA A 339 9.30 2.23 -24.04
C ALA A 339 9.12 3.40 -25.03
N LEU A 340 8.00 4.11 -24.96
CA LEU A 340 7.73 5.29 -25.81
C LEU A 340 8.75 6.41 -25.57
N ARG A 341 9.16 6.66 -24.32
CA ARG A 341 10.18 7.67 -24.00
C ARG A 341 11.54 7.28 -24.56
N LEU A 342 11.94 6.02 -24.42
CA LEU A 342 13.22 5.54 -24.94
C LEU A 342 13.24 5.57 -26.48
N ARG A 343 12.12 5.26 -27.15
CA ARG A 343 11.99 5.43 -28.60
C ARG A 343 12.18 6.89 -29.04
N ARG A 344 11.56 7.84 -28.34
CA ARG A 344 11.79 9.27 -28.60
C ARG A 344 13.25 9.67 -28.40
N GLN A 345 13.89 9.19 -27.33
CA GLN A 345 15.33 9.43 -27.10
C GLN A 345 16.21 8.83 -28.21
N TRP A 346 15.81 7.70 -28.81
CA TRP A 346 16.48 7.11 -29.96
C TRP A 346 16.38 8.03 -31.19
N GLU A 347 15.17 8.49 -31.50
CA GLU A 347 14.87 9.37 -32.63
C GLU A 347 15.58 10.74 -32.50
N GLU A 348 15.56 11.34 -31.30
CA GLU A 348 16.23 12.61 -30.99
C GLU A 348 17.76 12.54 -31.15
N GLN A 349 18.36 11.37 -30.94
CA GLN A 349 19.79 11.14 -31.19
C GLN A 349 20.12 10.97 -32.68
N GLY A 350 19.11 10.93 -33.57
CA GLY A 350 19.29 10.85 -35.02
C GLY A 350 19.82 9.50 -35.50
N HIS A 351 19.64 8.43 -34.71
CA HIS A 351 20.06 7.09 -35.10
C HIS A 351 19.00 6.42 -35.99
N PRO A 352 19.39 5.77 -37.10
CA PRO A 352 18.45 5.00 -37.91
C PRO A 352 17.93 3.80 -37.10
N SER A 353 16.69 3.39 -37.35
CA SER A 353 16.20 2.11 -36.83
C SER A 353 17.01 0.97 -37.45
N PRO A 354 17.62 0.09 -36.64
CA PRO A 354 18.40 -1.02 -37.15
C PRO A 354 17.50 -2.06 -37.82
N GLU A 355 18.05 -2.80 -38.79
CA GLU A 355 17.38 -3.96 -39.37
C GLU A 355 17.37 -5.12 -38.38
N VAL A 356 18.49 -5.35 -37.67
CA VAL A 356 18.64 -6.45 -36.72
C VAL A 356 19.10 -5.95 -35.35
N LEU A 357 18.44 -6.40 -34.29
CA LEU A 357 18.90 -6.28 -32.90
C LEU A 357 19.35 -7.64 -32.36
N VAL A 358 20.55 -7.69 -31.79
CA VAL A 358 21.04 -8.84 -31.03
C VAL A 358 21.02 -8.49 -29.55
N SER A 359 20.32 -9.29 -28.74
CA SER A 359 20.17 -9.10 -27.29
C SER A 359 20.38 -10.41 -26.53
N LEU A 360 20.55 -10.32 -25.21
CA LEU A 360 20.56 -11.45 -24.30
C LEU A 360 19.30 -11.42 -23.42
N VAL A 361 18.89 -12.59 -22.90
CA VAL A 361 17.87 -12.60 -21.85
C VAL A 361 18.43 -12.00 -20.56
N SER A 362 17.76 -10.96 -20.06
CA SER A 362 18.02 -10.35 -18.75
C SER A 362 17.35 -11.15 -17.63
N GLN A 363 17.92 -11.09 -16.42
CA GLN A 363 17.20 -11.46 -15.18
C GLN A 363 15.96 -10.58 -14.94
N SER A 364 15.89 -9.42 -15.61
CA SER A 364 14.71 -8.57 -15.69
C SER A 364 14.21 -8.54 -17.14
N PRO A 365 13.28 -9.43 -17.54
CA PRO A 365 12.71 -9.46 -18.88
C PRO A 365 12.18 -8.10 -19.38
N PRO A 366 11.56 -7.23 -18.54
CA PRO A 366 11.17 -5.89 -18.98
C PRO A 366 12.34 -5.05 -19.50
N ALA A 367 13.55 -5.19 -18.94
CA ALA A 367 14.72 -4.46 -19.39
C ALA A 367 15.16 -4.84 -20.81
N SER A 368 15.12 -6.14 -21.15
CA SER A 368 15.38 -6.61 -22.52
C SER A 368 14.35 -6.07 -23.51
N LEU A 369 13.06 -6.07 -23.13
CA LEU A 369 11.99 -5.54 -23.97
C LEU A 369 12.13 -4.02 -24.20
N LEU A 370 12.62 -3.26 -23.22
CA LEU A 370 12.82 -1.81 -23.39
C LEU A 370 13.85 -1.48 -24.49
N ALA A 371 14.95 -2.22 -24.60
CA ALA A 371 15.93 -2.02 -25.68
C ALA A 371 15.37 -2.40 -27.06
N MET A 372 14.59 -3.49 -27.11
CA MET A 372 13.87 -3.92 -28.32
C MET A 372 12.88 -2.86 -28.78
N ALA A 373 12.06 -2.35 -27.87
CA ALA A 373 11.06 -1.33 -28.16
C ALA A 373 11.69 0.01 -28.56
N ALA A 374 12.78 0.43 -27.91
CA ALA A 374 13.47 1.68 -28.21
C ALA A 374 14.08 1.69 -29.61
N SER A 375 14.75 0.60 -30.01
CA SER A 375 15.41 0.51 -31.32
C SER A 375 14.43 0.32 -32.48
N ALA A 376 13.27 -0.29 -32.23
CA ALA A 376 12.28 -0.65 -33.26
C ALA A 376 12.91 -1.49 -34.40
N ALA A 377 13.76 -2.45 -34.03
CA ALA A 377 14.37 -3.36 -34.99
C ALA A 377 13.33 -4.26 -35.67
N LYS A 378 13.55 -4.58 -36.95
CA LYS A 378 12.67 -5.49 -37.71
C LYS A 378 12.91 -6.95 -37.36
N ARG A 379 14.14 -7.32 -37.05
CA ARG A 379 14.52 -8.67 -36.66
C ARG A 379 15.21 -8.61 -35.30
N ILE A 380 14.79 -9.45 -34.37
CA ILE A 380 15.29 -9.47 -33.00
C ILE A 380 15.80 -10.89 -32.73
N VAL A 381 17.09 -11.01 -32.47
CA VAL A 381 17.74 -12.28 -32.09
C VAL A 381 18.09 -12.19 -30.62
N VAL A 382 17.50 -13.07 -29.81
CA VAL A 382 17.72 -13.09 -28.37
C VAL A 382 18.41 -14.39 -27.98
N LEU A 383 19.63 -14.29 -27.46
CA LEU A 383 20.36 -15.45 -26.96
C LEU A 383 20.10 -15.66 -25.47
N HIS A 384 20.04 -16.92 -25.06
CA HIS A 384 19.95 -17.28 -23.65
C HIS A 384 20.59 -18.63 -23.36
N THR A 385 21.19 -18.78 -22.19
CA THR A 385 21.72 -20.07 -21.76
C THR A 385 20.59 -21.04 -21.41
N ASP A 386 20.89 -22.34 -21.47
CA ASP A 386 19.98 -23.43 -21.12
C ASP A 386 19.94 -23.69 -19.60
N ASP A 387 20.15 -22.63 -18.81
CA ASP A 387 19.95 -22.64 -17.37
C ASP A 387 18.45 -22.53 -17.05
N ALA A 388 18.00 -23.20 -15.97
CA ALA A 388 16.58 -23.26 -15.63
C ALA A 388 15.96 -21.88 -15.31
N GLU A 389 16.70 -21.04 -14.58
CA GLU A 389 16.25 -19.68 -14.23
C GLU A 389 16.20 -18.80 -15.48
N ILE A 390 17.24 -18.88 -16.32
CA ILE A 390 17.30 -18.13 -17.57
C ILE A 390 16.22 -18.56 -18.57
N ARG A 391 15.91 -19.86 -18.69
CA ARG A 391 14.76 -20.33 -19.48
C ARG A 391 13.44 -19.77 -19.00
N GLN A 392 13.25 -19.64 -17.69
CA GLN A 392 12.05 -19.02 -17.13
C GLN A 392 11.96 -17.53 -17.50
N HIS A 393 13.09 -16.81 -17.46
CA HIS A 393 13.15 -15.42 -17.92
C HIS A 393 12.90 -15.28 -19.42
N ALA A 394 13.42 -16.20 -20.24
CA ALA A 394 13.18 -16.26 -21.68
C ALA A 394 11.68 -16.43 -21.99
N ALA A 395 11.03 -17.41 -21.35
CA ALA A 395 9.59 -17.64 -21.50
C ALA A 395 8.76 -16.44 -21.02
N ARG A 396 9.17 -15.77 -19.93
CA ARG A 396 8.52 -14.54 -19.45
C ARG A 396 8.69 -13.39 -20.45
N LEU A 397 9.87 -13.26 -21.08
CA LEU A 397 10.11 -12.25 -22.12
C LEU A 397 9.22 -12.48 -23.34
N GLU A 398 9.11 -13.71 -23.83
CA GLU A 398 8.20 -14.05 -24.94
C GLU A 398 6.75 -13.72 -24.60
N LYS A 399 6.30 -14.04 -23.39
CA LYS A 399 4.95 -13.68 -22.90
C LYS A 399 4.75 -12.16 -22.88
N LEU A 400 5.75 -11.40 -22.44
CA LEU A 400 5.69 -9.93 -22.42
C LEU A 400 5.63 -9.34 -23.81
N ILE A 401 6.43 -9.86 -24.74
CA ILE A 401 6.39 -9.46 -26.15
C ILE A 401 5.00 -9.74 -26.74
N GLY A 402 4.43 -10.92 -26.47
CA GLY A 402 3.08 -11.28 -26.90
C GLY A 402 1.97 -10.43 -26.28
N ALA A 403 2.16 -9.91 -25.07
CA ALA A 403 1.22 -9.01 -24.40
C ALA A 403 1.31 -7.56 -24.88
N HIS A 404 2.45 -7.18 -25.48
CA HIS A 404 2.75 -5.81 -25.90
C HIS A 404 3.36 -5.73 -27.32
N PRO A 405 2.75 -6.34 -28.34
CA PRO A 405 3.31 -6.36 -29.70
C PRO A 405 3.41 -4.96 -30.33
N ASP A 406 2.53 -4.06 -29.91
CA ASP A 406 2.47 -2.64 -30.29
C ASP A 406 3.67 -1.81 -29.80
N LEU A 407 4.43 -2.33 -28.83
CA LEU A 407 5.69 -1.71 -28.41
C LEU A 407 6.85 -2.02 -29.36
N LEU A 408 6.72 -2.95 -30.30
CA LEU A 408 7.78 -3.34 -31.24
C LEU A 408 7.51 -2.77 -32.65
N ALA A 409 8.42 -3.00 -33.59
CA ALA A 409 8.21 -2.60 -34.97
C ALA A 409 7.06 -3.42 -35.60
N PRO A 410 6.19 -2.82 -36.43
CA PRO A 410 5.16 -3.57 -37.13
C PRO A 410 5.77 -4.71 -37.96
N GLY A 411 5.29 -5.94 -37.75
CA GLY A 411 5.77 -7.12 -38.47
C GLY A 411 7.19 -7.57 -38.09
N PHE A 412 7.65 -7.26 -36.87
CA PHE A 412 8.95 -7.74 -36.40
C PHE A 412 9.03 -9.28 -36.39
N GLU A 413 10.24 -9.79 -36.55
CA GLU A 413 10.58 -11.21 -36.39
C GLU A 413 11.37 -11.40 -35.09
N LEU A 414 10.98 -12.38 -34.27
CA LEU A 414 11.70 -12.75 -33.05
C LEU A 414 12.27 -14.16 -33.16
N THR A 415 13.56 -14.29 -32.87
CA THR A 415 14.25 -15.59 -32.78
C THR A 415 14.87 -15.74 -31.40
N MET A 416 14.35 -16.67 -30.61
CA MET A 416 14.95 -17.09 -29.34
C MET A 416 15.97 -18.21 -29.60
N VAL A 417 17.21 -18.01 -29.17
CA VAL A 417 18.33 -18.94 -29.43
C VAL A 417 18.87 -19.49 -28.12
N PRO A 418 18.50 -20.72 -27.73
CA PRO A 418 19.11 -21.38 -26.58
C PRO A 418 20.56 -21.79 -26.90
N VAL A 419 21.44 -21.66 -25.91
CA VAL A 419 22.83 -22.14 -25.95
C VAL A 419 23.16 -22.90 -24.68
N SER A 420 24.06 -23.89 -24.74
CA SER A 420 24.33 -24.78 -23.59
C SER A 420 24.88 -24.06 -22.37
N ASP A 421 25.77 -23.09 -22.57
CA ASP A 421 26.52 -22.41 -21.53
C ASP A 421 27.09 -21.07 -22.04
N ASN A 422 27.86 -20.39 -21.20
CA ASN A 422 28.45 -19.09 -21.50
C ASN A 422 29.50 -19.15 -22.62
N ASP A 423 30.29 -20.22 -22.71
CA ASP A 423 31.32 -20.34 -23.75
C ASP A 423 30.66 -20.58 -25.10
N ALA A 424 29.62 -21.42 -25.13
CA ALA A 424 28.76 -21.63 -26.28
C ALA A 424 28.03 -20.34 -26.70
N LEU A 425 27.62 -19.50 -25.73
CA LEU A 425 27.03 -18.18 -26.00
C LEU A 425 28.00 -17.28 -26.78
N LEU A 426 29.26 -17.21 -26.34
CA LEU A 426 30.30 -16.41 -27.00
C LEU A 426 30.61 -16.92 -28.41
N GLN A 427 30.69 -18.25 -28.59
CA GLN A 427 30.85 -18.86 -29.91
C GLN A 427 29.65 -18.57 -30.82
N LYS A 428 28.43 -18.67 -30.28
CA LYS A 428 27.19 -18.44 -31.03
C LYS A 428 27.08 -16.99 -31.50
N ILE A 429 27.51 -16.03 -30.69
CA ILE A 429 27.60 -14.62 -31.10
C ILE A 429 28.47 -14.46 -32.36
N GLY A 430 29.65 -15.10 -32.39
CA GLY A 430 30.53 -15.08 -33.56
C GLY A 430 29.87 -15.71 -34.80
N GLN A 431 29.19 -16.84 -34.61
CA GLN A 431 28.46 -17.52 -35.69
C GLN A 431 27.31 -16.67 -36.25
N ILE A 432 26.55 -15.97 -35.40
CA ILE A 432 25.50 -15.04 -35.82
C ILE A 432 26.11 -13.90 -36.66
N ARG A 433 27.24 -13.33 -36.24
CA ARG A 433 27.97 -12.32 -37.01
C ARG A 433 28.36 -12.83 -38.40
N ASP A 434 29.04 -13.98 -38.44
CA ASP A 434 29.65 -14.50 -39.67
C ASP A 434 28.63 -15.15 -40.62
N GLY A 435 27.44 -15.50 -40.13
CA GLY A 435 26.32 -16.06 -40.89
C GLY A 435 25.19 -15.05 -41.09
N GLU A 436 24.31 -14.93 -40.09
CA GLU A 436 23.04 -14.19 -40.18
C GLU A 436 23.20 -12.70 -40.45
N LEU A 437 24.24 -12.08 -39.88
CA LEU A 437 24.48 -10.64 -40.01
C LEU A 437 25.38 -10.27 -41.20
N LYS A 438 25.97 -11.26 -41.88
CA LYS A 438 26.94 -11.04 -42.97
C LYS A 438 26.38 -10.17 -44.10
N HIS A 439 25.09 -10.33 -44.41
CA HIS A 439 24.40 -9.61 -45.48
C HIS A 439 23.70 -8.32 -45.02
N VAL A 440 23.64 -8.07 -43.71
CA VAL A 440 23.04 -6.86 -43.16
C VAL A 440 24.04 -5.70 -43.31
N PRO A 441 23.67 -4.54 -43.86
CA PRO A 441 24.58 -3.40 -43.99
C PRO A 441 25.18 -2.97 -42.65
N SER A 442 26.40 -2.43 -42.67
CA SER A 442 26.98 -1.80 -41.48
C SER A 442 26.13 -0.61 -41.03
N GLY A 443 25.94 -0.47 -39.72
CA GLY A 443 25.06 0.55 -39.13
C GLY A 443 23.58 0.17 -39.12
N GLN A 444 23.22 -1.01 -39.63
CA GLN A 444 21.89 -1.60 -39.54
C GLN A 444 21.81 -2.75 -38.53
N VAL A 445 22.91 -3.07 -37.85
CA VAL A 445 22.93 -3.98 -36.70
C VAL A 445 23.03 -3.18 -35.42
N CYS A 446 22.20 -3.52 -34.45
CA CYS A 446 22.27 -3.03 -33.09
C CYS A 446 22.51 -4.18 -32.11
N VAL A 447 23.27 -3.91 -31.05
CA VAL A 447 23.60 -4.87 -30.00
C VAL A 447 23.15 -4.31 -28.65
N ASP A 448 22.28 -5.03 -27.95
CA ASP A 448 21.73 -4.60 -26.66
C ASP A 448 22.65 -4.97 -25.49
N LEU A 449 23.33 -3.96 -24.97
CA LEU A 449 24.30 -4.03 -23.89
C LEU A 449 23.67 -3.99 -22.48
N THR A 450 22.33 -3.94 -22.40
CA THR A 450 21.59 -3.88 -21.13
C THR A 450 21.66 -5.19 -20.33
N PRO A 451 21.36 -6.36 -20.93
CA PRO A 451 21.40 -7.66 -20.26
C PRO A 451 22.80 -8.27 -20.16
N GLY A 452 22.97 -9.14 -19.17
CA GLY A 452 24.15 -10.01 -19.05
C GLY A 452 25.23 -9.50 -18.10
N THR A 453 26.27 -10.32 -17.93
CA THR A 453 27.45 -9.91 -17.15
C THR A 453 28.27 -8.87 -17.94
N LYS A 454 29.17 -8.16 -17.26
CA LYS A 454 30.10 -7.23 -17.93
C LYS A 454 30.91 -7.92 -19.03
N GLU A 455 31.34 -9.15 -18.78
CA GLU A 455 32.08 -9.96 -19.74
C GLU A 455 31.24 -10.29 -20.97
N MET A 456 29.99 -10.75 -20.78
CA MET A 456 29.07 -11.01 -21.89
C MET A 456 28.80 -9.75 -22.71
N THR A 457 28.55 -8.63 -22.03
CA THR A 457 28.25 -7.34 -22.67
C THR A 457 29.43 -6.85 -23.52
N ILE A 458 30.64 -6.88 -22.95
CA ILE A 458 31.87 -6.48 -23.66
C ILE A 458 32.10 -7.40 -24.85
N SER A 459 32.02 -8.72 -24.65
CA SER A 459 32.22 -9.70 -25.70
C SER A 459 31.17 -9.60 -26.80
N MET A 460 29.92 -9.32 -26.46
CA MET A 460 28.87 -9.14 -27.45
C MET A 460 29.11 -7.88 -28.29
N PHE A 461 29.49 -6.75 -27.67
CA PHE A 461 29.85 -5.56 -28.44
C PHE A 461 31.13 -5.79 -29.28
N ALA A 462 32.15 -6.42 -28.71
CA ALA A 462 33.45 -6.64 -29.35
C ALA A 462 33.45 -7.74 -30.42
N ASN A 463 32.53 -8.70 -30.35
CA ASN A 463 32.48 -9.82 -31.29
C ASN A 463 31.27 -9.82 -32.21
N ALA A 464 30.14 -9.18 -31.85
CA ALA A 464 28.94 -9.12 -32.69
C ALA A 464 28.91 -7.87 -33.59
N ALA A 465 29.17 -6.69 -33.02
CA ALA A 465 29.10 -5.44 -33.77
C ALA A 465 30.26 -5.32 -34.77
N ARG A 466 30.07 -4.74 -35.94
CA ARG A 466 31.15 -4.38 -36.89
C ARG A 466 31.40 -2.87 -36.80
N PRO A 467 32.51 -2.36 -37.37
CA PRO A 467 32.69 -0.92 -37.49
C PRO A 467 31.46 -0.28 -38.13
N GLY A 468 30.89 0.74 -37.48
CA GLY A 468 29.68 1.43 -37.89
C GLY A 468 28.36 0.91 -37.28
N ASP A 469 28.32 -0.31 -36.74
CA ASP A 469 27.16 -0.88 -36.03
C ASP A 469 26.92 -0.17 -34.69
N LEU A 470 25.72 -0.33 -34.14
CA LEU A 470 25.27 0.37 -32.93
C LEU A 470 25.30 -0.54 -31.69
N GLY A 471 25.67 0.02 -30.55
CA GLY A 471 25.44 -0.58 -29.23
C GLY A 471 24.41 0.25 -28.48
N VAL A 472 23.43 -0.39 -27.84
CA VAL A 472 22.39 0.28 -27.05
C VAL A 472 22.42 -0.18 -25.60
N TYR A 473 22.21 0.72 -24.65
CA TYR A 473 22.11 0.40 -23.23
C TYR A 473 21.01 1.24 -22.57
N VAL A 474 20.11 0.57 -21.87
CA VAL A 474 19.08 1.23 -21.05
C VAL A 474 19.61 1.41 -19.64
N ARG A 475 19.94 2.66 -19.29
CA ARG A 475 20.43 3.02 -17.97
C ARG A 475 19.27 3.34 -17.04
N THR A 476 19.12 2.60 -15.93
CA THR A 476 18.11 2.89 -14.89
C THR A 476 18.76 3.40 -13.61
N ARG A 477 18.19 4.44 -12.99
CA ARG A 477 18.64 4.87 -11.66
C ARG A 477 18.19 3.88 -10.61
N HIS A 478 19.03 3.67 -9.60
CA HIS A 478 18.73 2.75 -8.51
C HIS A 478 18.70 3.49 -7.17
N GLN A 479 17.69 3.21 -6.35
CA GLN A 479 17.58 3.69 -4.97
C GLN A 479 17.49 2.48 -4.05
N LYS A 480 18.40 2.39 -3.05
CA LYS A 480 18.48 1.23 -2.14
C LYS A 480 18.52 -0.13 -2.88
N ARG A 481 19.24 -0.19 -4.01
CA ARG A 481 19.36 -1.36 -4.93
C ARG A 481 18.08 -1.74 -5.69
N GLN A 482 17.03 -0.93 -5.64
CA GLN A 482 15.84 -1.13 -6.47
C GLN A 482 15.85 -0.15 -7.65
N PRO A 483 15.48 -0.59 -8.86
CA PRO A 483 15.31 0.31 -9.99
C PRO A 483 14.19 1.32 -9.67
N VAL A 484 14.40 2.57 -10.07
CA VAL A 484 13.38 3.63 -9.97
C VAL A 484 12.72 3.75 -11.35
N PRO A 485 11.44 3.36 -11.51
CA PRO A 485 10.77 3.45 -12.81
C PRO A 485 10.73 4.88 -13.35
N LEU A 486 10.60 5.03 -14.67
CA LEU A 486 10.56 6.32 -15.38
C LEU A 486 11.87 7.12 -15.25
N THR A 487 12.97 6.48 -14.84
CA THR A 487 14.31 7.09 -14.81
C THR A 487 15.26 6.48 -15.84
N GLU A 488 14.70 5.65 -16.72
CA GLU A 488 15.42 4.99 -17.81
C GLU A 488 15.91 6.03 -18.83
N GLU A 489 17.21 5.96 -19.12
CA GLU A 489 17.90 6.79 -20.11
C GLU A 489 18.57 5.89 -21.14
N LEU A 490 18.35 6.17 -22.42
CA LEU A 490 18.97 5.45 -23.52
C LEU A 490 20.39 5.96 -23.75
N ARG A 491 21.35 5.04 -23.86
CA ARG A 491 22.71 5.32 -24.31
C ARG A 491 23.00 4.52 -25.57
N VAL A 492 23.39 5.22 -26.63
CA VAL A 492 23.73 4.60 -27.90
C VAL A 492 25.18 4.95 -28.24
N TRP A 493 25.92 3.96 -28.72
CA TRP A 493 27.29 4.11 -29.21
C TRP A 493 27.40 3.54 -30.61
N ARG A 494 28.31 4.10 -31.40
CA ARG A 494 28.72 3.51 -32.68
C ARG A 494 30.08 2.86 -32.49
N ARG A 495 30.25 1.63 -32.99
CA ARG A 495 31.52 0.92 -32.95
C ARG A 495 32.52 1.46 -33.95
#